data_AF-A0A1I8BQ77-F1
#
_entry.id   AF-A0A1I8BQ77-F1
#
_cell.length_a   1.000
_cell.length_b   1.000
_cell.length_c   1.000
_cell.angle_alpha   90.00
_cell.angle_beta   90.00
_cell.angle_gamma   90.00
#
_symmetry.space_group_name_H-M   'P 1'
#
loop_
_entity.id
_entity.type
_entity.pdbx_description
1 polymer ?
#
loop_
_entity_poly.entity_id
_entity_poly.type
_entity_poly.pdbx_seq_one_letter_code
_entity_poly.pdbx_strand_id
1 'polypeptide(L)'
;MSMQSTVPLPPQDPELQRIIDSMAEYVAKNGPASEEVARQQNRNDPRYVFLFGGEFSDYYKYRLLFEIQNLQVIAQIPPPPGQPSQNSVEFELKIAEEQIIGLRKQIIDSESNLKAHEMALNSQRQSKIDVLWRAKEDKRIDDLVKQVGLNISAFDKCLERLQESGSKDTISVCLTLTSKNFFLKFFPYKT
;
A
#
# COMPACT_ATOMS: atom_id res chain seq x y z
N MET A 1 -36.33 -37.95 5.22
CA MET A 1 -36.23 -38.46 3.84
C MET A 1 -34.93 -39.22 3.74
N SER A 2 -35.01 -40.54 3.60
CA SER A 2 -33.88 -41.48 3.68
C SER A 2 -33.06 -41.40 2.40
N MET A 3 -31.83 -40.88 2.47
CA MET A 3 -30.89 -40.93 1.34
C MET A 3 -30.33 -42.35 1.27
N GLN A 4 -30.88 -43.14 0.35
CA GLN A 4 -30.43 -44.49 0.05
C GLN A 4 -29.00 -44.41 -0.51
N SER A 5 -28.01 -44.83 0.27
CA SER A 5 -26.61 -44.97 -0.13
C SER A 5 -26.46 -46.15 -1.09
N THR A 6 -26.83 -45.95 -2.37
CA THR A 6 -26.47 -46.90 -3.42
C THR A 6 -25.06 -46.56 -3.89
N VAL A 7 -24.08 -47.42 -3.60
CA VAL A 7 -22.75 -47.34 -4.22
C VAL A 7 -23.00 -47.30 -5.73
N PRO A 8 -22.64 -46.20 -6.43
CA PRO A 8 -22.97 -46.06 -7.85
C PRO A 8 -22.30 -47.19 -8.62
N LEU A 9 -23.06 -47.85 -9.50
CA LEU A 9 -22.53 -48.99 -10.26
C LEU A 9 -21.41 -48.49 -11.18
N PRO A 10 -20.26 -49.20 -11.22
CA PRO A 10 -19.20 -48.89 -12.16
C PRO A 10 -19.73 -49.06 -13.59
N PRO A 11 -19.21 -48.30 -14.56
CA PRO A 11 -19.49 -48.54 -15.97
C PRO A 11 -19.18 -50.00 -16.35
N GLN A 12 -20.04 -50.63 -17.15
CA GLN A 12 -19.76 -51.97 -17.69
C GLN A 12 -18.61 -51.93 -18.71
N ASP A 13 -18.38 -50.77 -19.32
CA ASP A 13 -17.27 -50.54 -20.23
C ASP A 13 -15.97 -50.26 -19.46
N PRO A 14 -14.96 -51.14 -19.54
CA PRO A 14 -13.67 -50.95 -18.89
C PRO A 14 -12.93 -49.69 -19.36
N GLU A 15 -13.15 -49.24 -20.60
CA GLU A 15 -12.53 -48.02 -21.13
C GLU A 15 -13.14 -46.79 -20.44
N LEU A 16 -14.47 -46.72 -20.36
CA LEU A 16 -15.16 -45.62 -19.69
C LEU A 16 -14.84 -45.58 -18.19
N GLN A 17 -14.73 -46.73 -17.54
CA GLN A 17 -14.30 -46.81 -16.14
C GLN A 17 -12.88 -46.24 -15.95
N ARG A 18 -11.92 -46.60 -16.81
CA ARG A 18 -10.56 -46.03 -16.75
C ARG A 18 -10.55 -44.53 -16.98
N ILE A 19 -11.36 -44.02 -17.91
CA ILE A 19 -11.46 -42.58 -18.19
C ILE A 19 -11.99 -41.84 -16.94
N ILE A 20 -13.04 -42.36 -16.32
CA ILE A 20 -13.63 -41.77 -15.11
C ILE A 20 -12.65 -41.83 -13.94
N ASP A 21 -12.01 -42.97 -13.70
CA ASP A 21 -11.04 -43.15 -12.63
C ASP A 21 -9.82 -42.24 -12.82
N SER A 22 -9.29 -42.16 -14.05
CA SER A 22 -8.17 -41.27 -14.39
C SER A 22 -8.53 -39.80 -14.22
N MET A 23 -9.75 -39.40 -14.58
CA MET A 23 -10.23 -38.03 -14.40
C MET A 23 -10.45 -37.71 -12.92
N ALA A 24 -10.99 -38.63 -12.15
CA ALA A 24 -11.18 -38.47 -10.70
C ALA A 24 -9.82 -38.31 -9.99
N GLU A 25 -8.83 -39.13 -10.33
CA GLU A 25 -7.47 -39.03 -9.80
C GLU A 25 -6.80 -37.70 -10.19
N TYR A 26 -6.92 -37.30 -11.46
CA TYR A 26 -6.34 -36.06 -11.98
C TYR A 26 -6.91 -34.82 -11.28
N VAL A 27 -8.24 -34.78 -11.11
CA VAL A 27 -8.92 -33.66 -10.43
C VAL A 27 -8.65 -33.67 -8.92
N ALA A 28 -8.58 -34.84 -8.29
CA ALA A 28 -8.22 -34.94 -6.87
C ALA A 28 -6.81 -34.40 -6.58
N LYS A 29 -5.84 -34.62 -7.50
CA LYS A 29 -4.46 -34.16 -7.36
C LYS A 29 -4.25 -32.68 -7.71
N ASN A 30 -4.86 -32.21 -8.80
CA ASN A 30 -4.62 -30.85 -9.33
C ASN A 30 -5.68 -29.83 -8.90
N GLY A 31 -6.71 -30.27 -8.19
CA GLY A 31 -7.79 -29.43 -7.70
C GLY A 31 -8.90 -29.13 -8.72
N PRO A 32 -9.98 -28.45 -8.28
CA PRO A 32 -11.20 -28.26 -9.07
C PRO A 32 -11.03 -27.40 -10.33
N ALA A 33 -9.97 -26.59 -10.40
CA ALA A 33 -9.65 -25.82 -11.61
C ALA A 33 -9.36 -26.74 -12.82
N SER A 34 -8.81 -27.92 -12.56
CA SER A 34 -8.47 -28.90 -13.60
C SER A 34 -9.71 -29.58 -14.20
N GLU A 35 -10.77 -29.76 -13.40
CA GLU A 35 -12.07 -30.28 -13.86
C GLU A 35 -12.70 -29.34 -14.89
N GLU A 36 -12.62 -28.03 -14.63
CA GLU A 36 -13.18 -27.00 -15.51
C GLU A 36 -12.45 -26.93 -16.85
N VAL A 37 -11.12 -27.10 -16.84
CA VAL A 37 -10.32 -27.19 -18.08
C VAL A 37 -10.66 -28.46 -18.86
N ALA A 38 -10.75 -29.61 -18.19
CA ALA A 38 -11.10 -30.89 -18.81
C ALA A 38 -12.51 -30.85 -19.42
N ARG A 39 -13.45 -30.17 -18.74
CA ARG A 39 -14.80 -29.90 -19.23
C ARG A 39 -14.79 -29.04 -20.49
N GLN A 40 -13.97 -27.98 -20.54
CA GLN A 40 -13.90 -27.12 -21.73
C GLN A 40 -13.26 -27.81 -22.94
N GLN A 41 -12.19 -28.59 -22.73
CA GLN A 41 -11.47 -29.27 -23.81
C GLN A 41 -12.24 -30.46 -24.39
N ASN A 42 -12.95 -31.21 -23.55
CA ASN A 42 -13.62 -32.46 -23.95
C ASN A 42 -15.13 -32.31 -24.15
N ARG A 43 -15.62 -31.08 -24.37
CA ARG A 43 -17.05 -30.78 -24.52
C ARG A 43 -17.74 -31.52 -25.66
N ASN A 44 -17.00 -31.88 -26.69
CA ASN A 44 -17.52 -32.57 -27.87
C ASN A 44 -17.27 -34.08 -27.86
N ASP A 45 -16.60 -34.62 -26.83
CA ASP A 45 -16.31 -36.05 -26.73
C ASP A 45 -17.39 -36.74 -25.87
N PRO A 46 -18.15 -37.70 -26.44
CA PRO A 46 -19.21 -38.41 -25.73
C PRO A 46 -18.71 -39.25 -24.54
N ARG A 47 -17.40 -39.51 -24.44
CA ARG A 47 -16.82 -40.24 -23.30
C ARG A 47 -16.69 -39.39 -22.03
N TYR A 48 -16.76 -38.07 -22.15
CA TYR A 48 -16.64 -37.13 -21.03
C TYR A 48 -17.98 -36.54 -20.58
N VAL A 49 -19.11 -37.10 -21.04
CA VAL A 49 -20.46 -36.64 -20.68
C VAL A 49 -20.72 -36.68 -19.17
N PHE A 50 -20.05 -37.57 -18.43
CA PHE A 50 -20.15 -37.66 -16.97
C PHE A 50 -19.71 -36.35 -16.26
N LEU A 51 -18.82 -35.56 -16.87
CA LEU A 51 -18.39 -34.24 -16.36
C LEU A 51 -19.46 -33.15 -16.49
N PHE A 52 -20.49 -33.37 -17.30
CA PHE A 52 -21.59 -32.45 -17.56
C PHE A 52 -22.92 -32.90 -16.93
N GLY A 53 -22.88 -33.93 -16.07
CA GLY A 53 -24.09 -34.51 -15.48
C GLY A 53 -24.74 -35.60 -16.33
N GLY A 54 -23.99 -36.20 -17.27
CA GLY A 54 -24.41 -37.37 -18.03
C GLY A 54 -24.32 -38.68 -17.22
N GLU A 55 -24.40 -39.81 -17.93
CA GLU A 55 -24.29 -41.14 -17.34
C GLU A 55 -22.98 -41.30 -16.55
N PHE A 56 -23.03 -41.99 -15.41
CA PHE A 56 -21.91 -42.20 -14.49
C PHE A 56 -21.34 -40.95 -13.79
N SER A 57 -22.04 -39.80 -13.84
CA SER A 57 -21.66 -38.60 -13.07
C SER A 57 -21.60 -38.87 -11.56
N ASP A 58 -22.51 -39.68 -11.03
CA ASP A 58 -22.51 -40.05 -9.60
C ASP A 58 -21.35 -40.98 -9.23
N TYR A 59 -20.98 -41.90 -10.13
CA TYR A 59 -19.79 -42.74 -9.97
C TYR A 59 -18.51 -41.90 -9.98
N TYR A 60 -18.40 -40.95 -10.92
CA TYR A 60 -17.29 -40.00 -10.98
C TYR A 60 -17.16 -39.19 -9.68
N LYS A 61 -18.25 -38.62 -9.16
CA LYS A 61 -18.22 -37.86 -7.89
C LYS A 61 -17.81 -38.73 -6.71
N TYR A 62 -18.31 -39.97 -6.64
CA TYR A 62 -17.90 -40.93 -5.62
C TYR A 62 -16.41 -41.25 -5.69
N ARG A 63 -15.88 -41.53 -6.89
CA ARG A 63 -14.45 -41.79 -7.11
C ARG A 63 -13.58 -40.58 -6.81
N LEU A 64 -14.02 -39.38 -7.19
CA LEU A 64 -13.33 -38.13 -6.91
C LEU A 64 -13.26 -37.86 -5.40
N LEU A 65 -14.38 -38.02 -4.69
CA LEU A 65 -14.41 -37.89 -3.23
C LEU A 65 -13.54 -38.93 -2.53
N PHE A 66 -13.56 -40.17 -3.01
CA PHE A 66 -12.69 -41.23 -2.50
C PHE A 66 -11.21 -40.88 -2.66
N GLU A 67 -10.79 -40.37 -3.83
CA GLU A 67 -9.39 -39.97 -4.02
C GLU A 67 -8.99 -38.71 -3.29
N ILE A 68 -9.87 -37.72 -3.16
CA ILE A 68 -9.62 -36.56 -2.30
C ILE A 68 -9.45 -37.01 -0.84
N GLN A 69 -10.31 -37.91 -0.36
CA GLN A 69 -10.22 -38.44 0.99
C GLN A 69 -8.96 -39.30 1.20
N ASN A 70 -8.59 -40.12 0.22
CA ASN A 70 -7.37 -40.91 0.24
C ASN A 70 -6.12 -40.01 0.29
N LEU A 71 -6.07 -38.93 -0.51
CA LEU A 71 -5.00 -37.93 -0.46
C LEU A 71 -4.96 -37.17 0.88
N GLN A 72 -6.11 -36.86 1.48
CA GLN A 72 -6.18 -36.25 2.82
C GLN A 72 -5.71 -37.20 3.93
N VAL A 73 -5.99 -38.51 3.81
CA VAL A 73 -5.51 -39.53 4.75
C VAL A 73 -3.99 -39.69 4.61
N ILE A 74 -3.44 -39.69 3.38
CA ILE A 74 -1.98 -39.70 3.15
C ILE A 74 -1.30 -38.45 3.73
N ALA A 75 -1.96 -37.29 3.71
CA ALA A 75 -1.45 -36.06 4.33
C ALA A 75 -1.49 -36.07 5.88
N GLN A 76 -2.23 -36.99 6.50
CA GLN A 76 -2.32 -37.15 7.97
C GLN A 76 -1.54 -38.35 8.51
N ILE A 77 -0.99 -39.21 7.64
CA ILE A 77 -0.04 -40.25 8.05
C ILE A 77 1.33 -39.56 8.25
N PRO A 78 1.96 -39.66 9.43
CA PRO A 78 3.30 -39.13 9.63
C PRO A 78 4.24 -39.75 8.57
N PRO A 79 5.03 -38.94 7.84
CA PRO A 79 5.80 -39.43 6.71
C PRO A 79 6.80 -40.51 7.14
N PRO A 80 7.00 -41.58 6.34
CA PRO A 80 8.14 -42.46 6.50
C PRO A 80 9.43 -41.67 6.29
N PRO A 81 10.49 -41.91 7.07
CA PRO A 81 11.74 -41.20 6.91
C PRO A 81 12.44 -41.64 5.61
N GLY A 82 12.37 -40.78 4.58
CA GLY A 82 13.30 -40.76 3.46
C GLY A 82 12.70 -41.08 2.09
N GLN A 83 12.29 -40.05 1.34
CA GLN A 83 12.67 -39.78 -0.06
C GLN A 83 11.89 -38.54 -0.58
N PRO A 84 12.52 -37.36 -0.73
CA PRO A 84 11.90 -36.20 -1.36
C PRO A 84 11.98 -36.33 -2.89
N SER A 85 10.84 -36.18 -3.58
CA SER A 85 10.81 -35.85 -5.01
C SER A 85 11.24 -34.39 -5.16
N GLN A 86 12.54 -34.14 -5.25
CA GLN A 86 13.12 -32.79 -5.13
C GLN A 86 12.64 -31.80 -6.22
N ASN A 87 12.34 -32.27 -7.43
CA ASN A 87 12.11 -31.39 -8.59
C ASN A 87 10.75 -30.67 -8.60
N SER A 88 9.68 -31.26 -8.07
CA SER A 88 8.33 -30.64 -8.07
C SER A 88 8.19 -29.58 -6.97
N VAL A 89 8.78 -29.85 -5.81
CA VAL A 89 8.78 -28.92 -4.67
C VAL A 89 9.66 -27.69 -4.96
N GLU A 90 10.78 -27.87 -5.66
CA GLU A 90 11.70 -26.78 -5.99
C GLU A 90 11.12 -25.78 -7.01
N PHE A 91 10.30 -26.26 -7.96
CA PHE A 91 9.62 -25.39 -8.91
C PHE A 91 8.51 -24.54 -8.24
N GLU A 92 7.73 -25.15 -7.36
CA GLU A 92 6.72 -24.43 -6.56
C GLU A 92 7.37 -23.41 -5.62
N LEU A 93 8.51 -23.76 -5.00
CA LEU A 93 9.27 -22.83 -4.17
C LEU A 93 9.71 -21.61 -4.97
N LYS A 94 10.23 -21.83 -6.19
CA LYS A 94 10.74 -20.76 -7.03
C LYS A 94 9.64 -19.79 -7.49
N ILE A 95 8.45 -20.31 -7.80
CA ILE A 95 7.28 -19.48 -8.11
C ILE A 95 6.84 -18.69 -6.88
N ALA A 96 6.79 -19.34 -5.71
CA ALA A 96 6.43 -18.67 -4.46
C ALA A 96 7.44 -17.57 -4.09
N GLU A 97 8.74 -17.81 -4.29
CA GLU A 97 9.81 -16.83 -4.10
C GLU A 97 9.62 -15.62 -5.01
N GLU A 98 9.32 -15.83 -6.30
CA GLU A 98 9.12 -14.76 -7.26
C GLU A 98 7.88 -13.91 -6.92
N GLN A 99 6.81 -14.55 -6.43
CA GLN A 99 5.65 -13.85 -5.90
C GLN A 99 5.97 -13.04 -4.63
N ILE A 100 6.75 -13.61 -3.70
CA ILE A 100 7.20 -12.90 -2.50
C ILE A 100 8.02 -11.67 -2.87
N ILE A 101 8.91 -11.77 -3.87
CA ILE A 101 9.69 -10.63 -4.37
C ILE A 101 8.76 -9.56 -4.95
N GLY A 102 7.79 -9.95 -5.77
CA GLY A 102 6.81 -9.03 -6.36
C GLY A 102 5.99 -8.28 -5.30
N LEU A 103 5.47 -9.01 -4.30
CA LEU A 103 4.71 -8.41 -3.20
C LEU A 103 5.57 -7.50 -2.33
N ARG A 104 6.80 -7.90 -2.02
CA ARG A 104 7.75 -7.05 -1.28
C ARG A 104 8.04 -5.74 -2.01
N LYS A 105 8.20 -5.80 -3.34
CA LYS A 105 8.39 -4.60 -4.16
C LYS A 105 7.16 -3.68 -4.07
N GLN A 106 5.96 -4.23 -4.19
CA GLN A 106 4.73 -3.44 -4.05
C GLN A 106 4.60 -2.80 -2.67
N ILE A 107 4.98 -3.50 -1.59
CA ILE A 107 5.01 -2.92 -0.24
C ILE A 107 5.94 -1.71 -0.21
N ILE A 108 7.18 -1.85 -0.67
CA ILE A 108 8.16 -0.75 -0.69
C ILE A 108 7.65 0.44 -1.51
N ASP A 109 7.11 0.19 -2.71
CA ASP A 109 6.59 1.24 -3.58
C ASP A 109 5.38 1.95 -2.93
N SER A 110 4.49 1.20 -2.28
CA SER A 110 3.33 1.74 -1.57
C SER A 110 3.73 2.57 -0.34
N GLU A 111 4.74 2.13 0.41
CA GLU A 111 5.28 2.83 1.57
C GLU A 111 5.97 4.14 1.15
N SER A 112 6.74 4.11 0.07
CA SER A 112 7.35 5.30 -0.52
C SER A 112 6.30 6.33 -0.92
N ASN A 113 5.25 5.88 -1.62
CA ASN A 113 4.14 6.74 -2.04
C ASN A 113 3.37 7.33 -0.85
N LEU A 114 3.09 6.51 0.17
CA LEU A 114 2.41 6.97 1.39
C LEU A 114 3.26 8.02 2.11
N LYS A 115 4.55 7.77 2.29
CA LYS A 115 5.49 8.70 2.92
C LYS A 115 5.60 10.00 2.15
N ALA A 116 5.62 9.95 0.82
CA ALA A 116 5.63 11.16 -0.02
C ALA A 116 4.37 12.00 0.19
N HIS A 117 3.20 11.37 0.25
CA HIS A 117 1.94 12.06 0.55
C HIS A 117 1.94 12.68 1.95
N GLU A 118 2.40 11.95 2.97
CA GLU A 118 2.55 12.46 4.34
C GLU A 118 3.49 13.66 4.42
N MET A 119 4.63 13.59 3.73
CA MET A 119 5.59 14.69 3.65
C MET A 119 4.98 15.93 3.01
N ALA A 120 4.25 15.77 1.90
CA ALA A 120 3.58 16.88 1.22
C ALA A 120 2.55 17.54 2.15
N LEU A 121 1.72 16.75 2.82
CA LEU A 121 0.71 17.24 3.75
C LEU A 121 1.33 17.97 4.95
N ASN A 122 2.37 17.38 5.56
CA ASN A 122 3.07 17.99 6.68
C ASN A 122 3.79 19.27 6.28
N SER A 123 4.42 19.29 5.10
CA SER A 123 5.06 20.50 4.55
C SER A 123 4.04 21.62 4.36
N GLN A 124 2.87 21.32 3.78
CA GLN A 124 1.80 22.30 3.63
C GLN A 124 1.29 22.80 5.00
N ARG A 125 1.13 21.91 5.98
CA ARG A 125 0.73 22.29 7.35
C ARG A 125 1.75 23.23 7.98
N GLN A 126 3.03 22.89 7.89
CA GLN A 126 4.11 23.69 8.47
C GLN A 126 4.18 25.06 7.80
N SER A 127 4.09 25.12 6.47
CA SER A 127 4.08 26.39 5.73
C SER A 127 2.93 27.31 6.17
N LYS A 128 1.72 26.76 6.38
CA LYS A 128 0.60 27.54 6.91
C LYS A 128 0.87 28.07 8.31
N ILE A 129 1.42 27.24 9.19
CA ILE A 129 1.78 27.64 10.55
C ILE A 129 2.82 28.76 10.50
N ASP A 130 3.86 28.61 9.70
CA ASP A 130 4.95 29.59 9.59
C ASP A 130 4.44 30.95 9.09
N VAL A 131 3.57 30.96 8.08
CA VAL A 131 2.96 32.21 7.57
C VAL A 131 2.10 32.89 8.64
N LEU A 132 1.23 32.13 9.32
CA LEU A 132 0.37 32.67 10.37
C LEU A 132 1.16 33.17 11.57
N TRP A 133 2.20 32.43 11.95
CA TRP A 133 3.09 32.81 13.03
C TRP A 133 3.83 34.11 12.70
N ARG A 134 4.46 34.18 11.52
CA ARG A 134 5.13 35.40 11.04
C ARG A 134 4.18 36.59 11.02
N ALA A 135 3.00 36.45 10.41
CA ALA A 135 2.04 37.54 10.35
C ALA A 135 1.56 37.99 11.74
N LYS A 136 1.42 37.07 12.70
CA LYS A 136 1.07 37.41 14.08
C LYS A 136 2.21 38.13 14.79
N GLU A 137 3.44 37.67 14.58
CA GLU A 137 4.63 38.23 15.19
C GLU A 137 4.96 39.61 14.60
N ASP A 138 4.81 39.80 13.30
CA ASP A 138 4.94 41.09 12.62
C ASP A 138 3.93 42.10 13.19
N LYS A 139 2.66 41.70 13.36
CA LYS A 139 1.66 42.54 14.03
C LYS A 139 2.05 42.88 15.46
N ARG A 140 2.57 41.91 16.22
CA ARG A 140 3.03 42.12 17.60
C ARG A 140 4.18 43.14 17.62
N ILE A 141 5.13 43.03 16.70
CA ILE A 141 6.23 43.99 16.55
C ILE A 141 5.68 45.37 16.19
N ASP A 142 4.80 45.48 15.20
CA ASP A 142 4.18 46.75 14.79
C ASP A 142 3.45 47.44 15.95
N ASP A 143 2.72 46.68 16.76
CA ASP A 143 2.01 47.21 17.91
C ASP A 143 2.98 47.68 19.01
N LEU A 144 4.05 46.92 19.28
CA LEU A 144 5.11 47.35 20.18
C LEU A 144 5.81 48.63 19.68
N VAL A 145 6.08 48.71 18.38
CA VAL A 145 6.73 49.86 17.74
C VAL A 145 5.86 51.10 17.86
N LYS A 146 4.54 50.98 17.68
CA LYS A 146 3.59 52.07 17.92
C LYS A 146 3.54 52.47 19.40
N GLN A 147 3.54 51.50 20.31
CA GLN A 147 3.55 51.75 21.76
C GLN A 147 4.81 52.52 22.19
N VAL A 148 5.98 52.07 21.74
CA VAL A 148 7.26 52.74 21.95
C VAL A 148 7.42 53.96 21.03
N GLY A 149 6.47 54.22 20.13
CA GLY A 149 6.40 55.40 19.24
C GLY A 149 7.67 55.58 18.41
N LEU A 150 8.28 54.47 18.03
CA LEU A 150 9.41 54.46 17.11
C LEU A 150 8.86 54.53 15.69
N ASN A 151 9.40 55.44 14.87
CA ASN A 151 9.05 55.50 13.46
C ASN A 151 10.08 54.71 12.65
N ILE A 152 9.83 53.40 12.49
CA ILE A 152 10.72 52.51 11.72
C ILE A 152 10.87 52.98 10.28
N SER A 153 9.79 53.39 9.61
CA SER A 153 9.85 53.84 8.21
C SER A 153 10.74 55.07 8.01
N ALA A 154 10.76 56.00 8.96
CA ALA A 154 11.67 57.15 8.91
C ALA A 154 13.13 56.74 9.14
N PHE A 155 13.35 55.71 9.96
CA PHE A 155 14.67 55.14 10.22
C PHE A 155 15.20 54.38 9.00
N ASP A 156 14.39 53.53 8.36
CA ASP A 156 14.76 52.78 7.16
C ASP A 156 15.16 53.73 6.01
N LYS A 157 14.35 54.77 5.75
CA LYS A 157 14.69 55.79 4.74
C LYS A 157 15.98 56.56 5.05
N CYS A 158 16.30 56.72 6.32
CA CYS A 158 17.56 57.32 6.75
C CYS A 158 18.73 56.34 6.53
N LEU A 159 18.56 55.05 6.83
CA LEU A 159 19.56 54.02 6.58
C LEU A 159 19.85 53.83 5.09
N GLU A 160 18.82 53.80 4.25
CA GLU A 160 18.96 53.74 2.79
C GLU A 160 19.77 54.93 2.27
N ARG A 161 19.44 56.15 2.70
CA ARG A 161 20.19 57.35 2.31
C ARG A 161 21.62 57.35 2.83
N LEU A 162 21.89 56.78 4.00
CA LEU A 162 23.24 56.62 4.53
C LEU A 162 24.06 55.59 3.72
N GLN A 163 23.43 54.52 3.26
CA GLN A 163 24.05 53.53 2.38
C GLN A 163 24.37 54.13 1.01
N GLU A 164 23.50 55.00 0.48
CA GLU A 164 23.70 55.66 -0.82
C GLU A 164 24.63 56.89 -0.75
N SER A 165 24.53 57.71 0.30
CA SER A 165 25.34 58.90 0.51
C SER A 165 25.58 59.16 2.00
N GLY A 166 26.79 58.85 2.47
CA GLY A 166 27.26 59.21 3.82
C GLY A 166 27.55 60.70 4.00
N SER A 167 26.79 61.58 3.35
CA SER A 167 26.96 63.03 3.45
C SER A 167 26.73 63.50 4.89
N LYS A 168 27.43 64.59 5.27
CA LYS A 168 27.28 65.25 6.56
C LYS A 168 25.82 65.64 6.84
N ASP A 169 25.08 66.06 5.83
CA ASP A 169 23.67 66.41 5.93
C ASP A 169 22.80 65.18 6.24
N THR A 170 23.04 64.06 5.55
CA THR A 170 22.36 62.78 5.79
C THR A 170 22.61 62.29 7.21
N ILE A 171 23.88 62.31 7.66
CA ILE A 171 24.27 61.93 9.02
C ILE A 171 23.57 62.82 10.06
N SER A 172 23.50 64.14 9.82
CA SER A 172 22.87 65.09 10.73
C SER A 172 21.35 64.86 10.87
N VAL A 173 20.65 64.59 9.77
CA VAL A 173 19.22 64.25 9.76
C VAL A 173 18.97 62.96 10.53
N CYS A 174 19.79 61.93 10.31
CA CYS A 174 19.70 60.65 10.99
C CYS A 174 19.95 60.75 12.51
N LEU A 175 20.96 61.51 12.94
CA LEU A 175 21.23 61.79 14.35
C LEU A 175 20.09 62.56 15.03
N THR A 176 19.45 63.47 14.31
CA THR A 176 18.31 64.24 14.84
C THR A 176 17.09 63.35 15.04
N LEU A 177 16.85 62.40 14.13
CA LEU A 177 15.77 61.41 14.23
C LEU A 177 15.95 60.47 15.43
N THR A 178 17.18 60.00 15.68
CA THR A 178 17.46 59.14 16.85
C THR A 178 17.41 59.93 18.16
N SER A 179 17.94 61.16 18.17
CA SER A 179 17.99 61.98 19.38
C SER A 179 16.60 62.48 19.82
N LYS A 180 15.75 62.98 18.91
CA LYS A 180 14.41 63.50 19.28
C LYS A 180 13.47 62.40 19.78
N ASN A 181 13.50 61.22 19.16
CA ASN A 181 12.64 60.10 19.57
C ASN A 181 13.10 59.45 20.89
N PHE A 182 14.41 59.38 21.14
CA PHE A 182 14.94 58.82 22.38
C PHE A 182 14.80 59.79 23.57
N PHE A 183 15.15 61.07 23.38
CA PHE A 183 15.25 62.01 24.51
C PHE A 183 13.89 62.48 25.03
N LEU A 184 12.94 62.82 24.16
CA LEU A 184 11.58 63.26 24.56
C LEU A 184 10.76 62.15 25.21
N LYS A 185 11.07 60.88 24.91
CA LYS A 185 10.26 59.74 25.34
C LYS A 185 10.79 59.04 26.59
N PHE A 186 12.11 59.01 26.80
CA PHE A 186 12.74 58.44 28.00
C PHE A 186 13.07 59.48 29.08
N PHE A 187 13.07 60.78 28.76
CA PHE A 187 13.23 61.87 29.73
C PHE A 187 12.17 62.97 29.52
N PRO A 188 10.87 62.69 29.75
CA PRO A 188 9.79 63.64 29.51
C PRO A 188 9.79 64.87 30.47
N TYR A 189 10.64 64.90 31.51
CA TYR A 189 10.65 65.94 32.55
C TYR A 189 12.04 66.54 32.82
N LYS A 190 12.86 66.78 31.79
CA LYS A 190 14.03 67.65 31.92
C LYS A 190 13.81 68.94 31.13
N THR A 191 13.13 69.88 31.79
CA THR A 191 13.35 71.33 31.63
C THR A 191 14.37 71.78 32.66
#